data_AF-A0A9W7LQK8-F1
#
_entry.id   AF-A0A9W7LQK8-F1
#
_cell.length_a   1.000
_cell.length_b   1.000
_cell.length_c   1.000
_cell.angle_alpha   90.00
_cell.angle_beta   90.00
_cell.angle_gamma   90.00
#
_symmetry.space_group_name_H-M   'P 1'
#
loop_
_entity.id
_entity.type
_entity.pdbx_description
1 polymer ?
#
loop_
_entity_poly.entity_id
_entity_poly.type
_entity_poly.pdbx_seq_one_letter_code
_entity_poly.pdbx_strand_id
1 'polypeptide(L)'
;MDTHIASTIFLLICFQFLIIANLFILEVHTCACHSSGTITGQAPPPGKCNSADSSACCAEGQVYDIYDCSPPVLRHTKANLTLQSFDRGGDGPPPSECDGRYHNDDELIVALSTGWYDRGKRCLKFINIRGNGRRVRAKVVDECVSSGGCDGGHNYRPPCGNTIVRASKAVWSALGVDETQWNILGIHWSDA
;
A
#
# COMPACT_ATOMS: atom_id res chain seq x y z
N MET A 1 59.49 -25.10 -8.90
CA MET A 1 58.26 -25.01 -8.10
C MET A 1 57.33 -26.07 -8.65
N ASP A 2 57.09 -27.13 -7.88
CA ASP A 2 56.38 -28.32 -8.38
C ASP A 2 54.94 -27.98 -8.77
N THR A 3 54.55 -28.39 -9.98
CA THR A 3 53.20 -28.19 -10.53
C THR A 3 52.10 -28.75 -9.62
N HIS A 4 52.41 -29.80 -8.85
CA HIS A 4 51.54 -30.35 -7.82
C HIS A 4 51.32 -29.40 -6.63
N ILE A 5 52.35 -28.66 -6.19
CA ILE A 5 52.26 -27.70 -5.08
C ILE A 5 51.46 -26.47 -5.50
N ALA A 6 51.62 -26.00 -6.75
CA ALA A 6 50.84 -24.88 -7.27
C ALA A 6 49.33 -25.22 -7.38
N SER A 7 49.00 -26.45 -7.78
CA SER A 7 47.61 -26.92 -7.89
C SER A 7 46.91 -27.04 -6.53
N THR A 8 47.60 -27.59 -5.53
CA THR A 8 47.05 -27.71 -4.17
C THR A 8 46.84 -26.35 -3.51
N ILE A 9 47.77 -25.40 -3.71
CA ILE A 9 47.61 -24.01 -3.23
C ILE A 9 46.41 -23.34 -3.90
N PHE A 10 46.24 -23.50 -5.22
CA PHE A 10 45.11 -22.93 -5.95
C PHE A 10 43.76 -23.46 -5.44
N LEU A 11 43.65 -24.77 -5.22
CA LEU A 11 42.43 -25.39 -4.69
C LEU A 11 42.10 -24.90 -3.27
N LEU A 12 43.12 -24.71 -2.41
CA LEU A 12 42.93 -24.15 -1.07
C LEU A 12 42.44 -22.70 -1.13
N ILE A 13 42.96 -21.88 -2.03
CA ILE A 13 42.50 -20.50 -2.22
C ILE A 13 41.04 -20.48 -2.68
N CYS A 14 40.67 -21.31 -3.65
CA CYS A 14 39.28 -21.41 -4.11
C CYS A 14 38.33 -21.86 -2.99
N PHE A 15 38.74 -22.84 -2.18
CA PHE A 15 37.93 -23.32 -1.05
C PHE A 15 37.75 -22.25 0.03
N GLN A 16 38.81 -21.51 0.36
CA GLN A 16 38.74 -20.36 1.27
C GLN A 16 37.82 -19.26 0.72
N PHE A 17 37.88 -18.97 -0.59
CA PHE A 17 37.01 -18.00 -1.24
C PHE A 17 35.53 -18.43 -1.20
N LEU A 18 35.25 -19.73 -1.38
CA LEU A 18 33.89 -20.29 -1.26
C LEU A 18 33.38 -20.20 0.19
N ILE A 19 34.21 -20.51 1.19
CA ILE A 19 33.83 -20.36 2.60
C ILE A 19 33.54 -18.89 2.93
N ILE A 20 34.41 -17.98 2.50
CA ILE A 20 34.24 -16.53 2.70
C ILE A 20 32.95 -16.05 2.00
N ALA A 21 32.70 -16.44 0.75
CA ALA A 21 31.48 -16.08 0.03
C ALA A 21 30.20 -16.58 0.75
N ASN A 22 30.24 -17.76 1.36
CA ASN A 22 29.13 -18.28 2.16
C ASN A 22 28.99 -17.56 3.53
N LEU A 23 30.10 -17.14 4.15
CA LEU A 23 30.10 -16.33 5.38
C LEU A 23 29.60 -14.89 5.14
N PHE A 24 29.76 -14.36 3.92
CA PHE A 24 29.30 -13.04 3.50
C PHE A 24 27.88 -13.03 2.90
N ILE A 25 27.14 -14.14 2.96
CA ILE A 25 25.69 -14.10 2.74
C ILE A 25 25.10 -13.30 3.90
N LEU A 26 24.98 -11.98 3.72
CA LEU A 26 24.13 -11.19 4.59
C LEU A 26 22.74 -11.83 4.54
N GLU A 27 22.27 -12.30 5.69
CA GLU A 27 20.84 -12.40 5.93
C GLU A 27 20.29 -10.99 5.73
N VAL A 28 19.83 -10.71 4.51
CA VAL A 28 18.95 -9.58 4.26
C VAL A 28 17.68 -9.99 4.98
N HIS A 29 17.58 -9.61 6.25
CA HIS A 29 16.30 -9.45 6.90
C HIS A 29 15.55 -8.42 6.06
N THR A 30 14.83 -8.89 5.04
CA THR A 30 13.71 -8.15 4.55
C THR A 30 12.80 -8.07 5.77
N CYS A 31 12.73 -6.92 6.42
CA CYS A 31 11.76 -6.68 7.47
C CYS A 31 10.40 -6.81 6.80
N ALA A 32 9.87 -8.04 6.79
CA ALA A 32 8.54 -8.31 6.31
C ALA A 32 7.60 -7.43 7.14
N CYS A 33 6.72 -6.70 6.47
CA CYS A 33 5.76 -5.87 7.18
C CYS A 33 4.73 -6.78 7.84
N HIS A 34 4.71 -6.75 9.18
CA HIS A 34 3.74 -7.46 10.01
C HIS A 34 2.71 -6.48 10.56
N SER A 35 1.59 -7.03 11.04
CA SER A 35 0.58 -6.26 11.77
C SER A 35 1.22 -5.57 12.98
N SER A 36 0.97 -4.27 13.14
CA SER A 36 1.40 -3.49 14.31
C SER A 36 0.56 -3.79 15.55
N GLY A 37 -0.61 -4.41 15.36
CA GLY A 37 -1.56 -4.72 16.41
C GLY A 37 -2.96 -4.93 15.86
N THR A 38 -3.95 -4.93 16.73
CA THR A 38 -5.35 -5.07 16.32
C THR A 38 -6.24 -4.03 17.00
N ILE A 39 -7.37 -3.73 16.37
CA ILE A 39 -8.43 -2.90 16.93
C ILE A 39 -9.76 -3.66 16.85
N THR A 40 -10.53 -3.62 17.93
CA THR A 40 -11.87 -4.22 17.97
C THR A 40 -12.90 -3.17 17.63
N GLY A 41 -13.73 -3.46 16.62
CA GLY A 41 -14.84 -2.60 16.22
C GLY A 41 -15.83 -2.41 17.37
N GLN A 42 -16.24 -1.16 17.56
CA GLN A 42 -17.30 -0.78 18.49
C GLN A 42 -18.50 -0.26 17.70
N ALA A 43 -19.70 -0.47 18.23
CA ALA A 43 -20.90 0.12 17.65
C ALA A 43 -20.75 1.66 17.60
N PRO A 44 -20.88 2.30 16.42
CA PRO A 44 -20.80 3.75 16.34
C PRO A 44 -21.94 4.40 17.14
N PRO A 45 -21.72 5.56 17.79
CA PRO A 45 -22.78 6.32 18.43
C PRO A 45 -23.90 6.67 17.44
N PRO A 46 -25.13 6.91 17.93
CA PRO A 46 -26.24 7.31 17.07
C PRO A 46 -25.89 8.51 16.18
N GLY A 47 -26.14 8.40 14.88
CA GLY A 47 -25.82 9.43 13.90
C GLY A 47 -24.36 9.44 13.43
N LYS A 48 -23.52 8.48 13.84
CA LYS A 48 -22.16 8.27 13.33
C LYS A 48 -22.11 7.03 12.43
N CYS A 49 -21.31 7.12 11.37
CA CYS A 49 -21.22 6.07 10.35
C CYS A 49 -22.60 5.71 9.77
N ASN A 50 -23.31 6.70 9.23
CA ASN A 50 -24.65 6.51 8.64
C ASN A 50 -24.57 6.13 7.15
N SER A 51 -23.60 5.30 6.77
CA SER A 51 -23.50 4.88 5.37
C SER A 51 -24.75 4.08 4.98
N ALA A 52 -25.31 4.38 3.81
CA ALA A 52 -26.40 3.59 3.23
C ALA A 52 -26.03 2.10 3.10
N ASP A 53 -24.73 1.83 2.97
CA ASP A 53 -24.12 0.51 3.14
C ASP A 53 -23.58 0.35 4.56
N SER A 54 -24.26 -0.44 5.40
CA SER A 54 -23.81 -0.79 6.75
C SER A 54 -22.46 -1.52 6.79
N SER A 55 -22.00 -2.06 5.65
CA SER A 55 -20.69 -2.70 5.49
C SER A 55 -19.50 -1.74 5.48
N ALA A 56 -19.73 -0.43 5.37
CA ALA A 56 -18.66 0.57 5.43
C ALA A 56 -18.24 0.94 6.87
N CYS A 57 -18.98 0.46 7.88
CA CYS A 57 -18.70 0.70 9.29
C CYS A 57 -18.00 -0.50 9.94
N CYS A 58 -17.24 -0.24 11.00
CA CYS A 58 -16.71 -1.34 11.81
C CYS A 58 -17.86 -2.11 12.46
N ALA A 59 -17.79 -3.44 12.38
CA ALA A 59 -18.75 -4.32 13.02
C ALA A 59 -18.38 -4.49 14.50
N GLU A 60 -19.39 -4.46 15.37
CA GLU A 60 -19.21 -4.66 16.80
C GLU A 60 -18.57 -6.03 17.09
N GLY A 61 -17.48 -6.02 17.86
CA GLY A 61 -16.75 -7.23 18.23
C GLY A 61 -15.84 -7.81 17.14
N GLN A 62 -15.87 -7.28 15.90
CA GLN A 62 -14.94 -7.70 14.85
C GLN A 62 -13.54 -7.15 15.12
N VAL A 63 -12.53 -8.00 14.96
CA VAL A 63 -11.11 -7.62 15.11
C VAL A 63 -10.53 -7.27 13.75
N TYR A 64 -9.89 -6.11 13.67
CA TYR A 64 -9.20 -5.61 12.47
C TYR A 64 -7.71 -5.48 12.76
N ASP A 65 -6.87 -5.93 11.83
CA ASP A 65 -5.44 -5.67 11.88
C ASP A 65 -5.14 -4.20 11.56
N ILE A 66 -4.13 -3.64 12.24
CA ILE A 66 -3.57 -2.33 11.94
C ILE A 66 -2.11 -2.45 11.52
N TYR A 67 -1.65 -1.53 10.70
CA TYR A 67 -0.32 -1.54 10.11
C TYR A 67 0.27 -0.14 10.03
N ASP A 68 1.44 0.04 10.63
CA ASP A 68 2.28 1.25 10.46
C ASP A 68 3.24 1.12 9.27
N CYS A 69 3.30 -0.06 8.66
CA CYS A 69 4.16 -0.38 7.53
C CYS A 69 3.36 -0.88 6.33
N SER A 70 4.06 -0.99 5.21
CA SER A 70 3.61 -1.66 3.99
C SER A 70 4.78 -2.48 3.44
N PRO A 71 4.53 -3.47 2.55
CA PRO A 71 5.62 -4.20 1.91
C PRO A 71 6.62 -3.28 1.18
N PRO A 72 7.88 -3.71 0.98
CA PRO A 72 8.89 -2.89 0.32
C PRO A 72 8.43 -2.38 -1.05
N VAL A 73 8.74 -1.12 -1.35
CA VAL A 73 8.47 -0.53 -2.67
C VAL A 73 9.55 -1.01 -3.65
N LEU A 74 9.11 -1.66 -4.72
CA LEU A 74 9.93 -2.24 -5.78
C LEU A 74 9.61 -1.57 -7.12
N ARG A 75 10.34 -1.93 -8.18
CA ARG A 75 10.00 -1.53 -9.57
C ARG A 75 8.63 -2.06 -10.02
N HIS A 76 8.13 -3.10 -9.36
CA HIS A 76 6.85 -3.76 -9.61
C HIS A 76 6.19 -4.12 -8.26
N THR A 77 5.84 -3.10 -7.48
CA THR A 77 5.20 -3.28 -6.17
C THR A 77 3.79 -3.82 -6.37
N LYS A 78 3.49 -5.00 -5.84
CA LYS A 78 2.13 -5.57 -5.89
C LYS A 78 1.20 -4.80 -4.95
N ALA A 79 -0.01 -4.50 -5.40
CA ALA A 79 -1.04 -3.86 -4.59
C ALA A 79 -2.44 -4.26 -5.06
N ASN A 80 -3.43 -3.96 -4.23
CA ASN A 80 -4.84 -3.99 -4.60
C ASN A 80 -5.34 -2.56 -4.80
N LEU A 81 -5.89 -2.29 -5.98
CA LEU A 81 -6.57 -1.05 -6.32
C LEU A 81 -8.01 -1.15 -5.82
N THR A 82 -8.49 -0.13 -5.11
CA THR A 82 -9.88 0.02 -4.68
C THR A 82 -10.44 1.38 -5.10
N LEU A 83 -11.76 1.51 -5.22
CA LEU A 83 -12.40 2.77 -5.60
C LEU A 83 -12.52 3.72 -4.39
N GLN A 84 -12.22 4.99 -4.60
CA GLN A 84 -12.42 6.05 -3.62
C GLN A 84 -12.82 7.35 -4.34
N SER A 85 -13.84 8.02 -3.81
CA SER A 85 -14.16 9.40 -4.20
C SER A 85 -13.32 10.38 -3.37
N PHE A 86 -12.71 11.37 -4.02
CA PHE A 86 -11.95 12.47 -3.41
C PHE A 86 -12.70 13.81 -3.51
N ASP A 87 -13.86 13.78 -4.15
CA ASP A 87 -14.71 14.93 -4.36
C ASP A 87 -15.35 15.44 -3.06
N ARG A 88 -15.79 16.69 -3.09
CA ARG A 88 -16.51 17.31 -1.98
C ARG A 88 -17.96 16.77 -1.92
N GLY A 89 -18.15 15.64 -1.26
CA GLY A 89 -19.47 15.07 -0.93
C GLY A 89 -19.83 15.24 0.56
N GLY A 90 -21.12 15.13 0.91
CA GLY A 90 -21.67 15.32 2.26
C GLY A 90 -20.91 14.58 3.38
N ASP A 91 -21.25 13.32 3.64
CA ASP A 91 -20.47 12.43 4.54
C ASP A 91 -19.21 11.84 3.83
N GLY A 92 -18.66 12.59 2.87
CA GLY A 92 -17.46 12.22 2.12
C GLY A 92 -16.22 12.14 3.04
N PRO A 93 -15.09 11.60 2.54
CA PRO A 93 -13.85 11.67 3.30
C PRO A 93 -13.47 13.13 3.61
N PRO A 94 -12.65 13.37 4.65
CA PRO A 94 -12.06 14.68 4.84
C PRO A 94 -11.25 15.11 3.59
N PRO A 95 -10.89 16.41 3.47
CA PRO A 95 -9.95 16.85 2.44
C PRO A 95 -8.65 16.02 2.47
N SER A 96 -8.04 15.79 1.32
CA SER A 96 -6.89 14.91 1.17
C SER A 96 -5.66 15.40 1.93
N GLU A 97 -4.95 14.48 2.58
CA GLU A 97 -3.89 14.78 3.56
C GLU A 97 -2.71 15.57 2.96
N CYS A 98 -2.37 15.38 1.67
CA CYS A 98 -1.20 16.03 1.08
C CYS A 98 -1.34 17.54 0.90
N ASP A 99 -2.55 18.06 0.70
CA ASP A 99 -2.77 19.48 0.37
C ASP A 99 -4.00 20.11 1.04
N GLY A 100 -4.73 19.35 1.86
CA GLY A 100 -5.90 19.81 2.61
C GLY A 100 -7.06 20.20 1.70
N ARG A 101 -7.19 19.59 0.51
CA ARG A 101 -8.21 19.93 -0.48
C ARG A 101 -9.00 18.70 -0.91
N TYR A 102 -10.21 18.96 -1.37
CA TYR A 102 -10.97 18.00 -2.17
C TYR A 102 -10.45 18.05 -3.61
N HIS A 103 -10.51 16.92 -4.30
CA HIS A 103 -10.08 16.78 -5.70
C HIS A 103 -11.22 16.19 -6.52
N ASN A 104 -11.30 16.56 -7.79
CA ASN A 104 -12.36 16.03 -8.65
C ASN A 104 -12.09 14.55 -8.97
N ASP A 105 -13.12 13.71 -8.92
CA ASP A 105 -13.00 12.27 -9.23
C ASP A 105 -12.61 11.98 -10.69
N ASP A 106 -12.68 12.98 -11.57
CA ASP A 106 -12.19 12.94 -12.95
C ASP A 106 -10.66 13.16 -13.04
N GLU A 107 -9.98 13.53 -11.95
CA GLU A 107 -8.52 13.63 -11.88
C GLU A 107 -7.87 12.25 -11.72
N LEU A 108 -6.69 12.04 -12.31
CA LEU A 108 -5.90 10.80 -12.11
C LEU A 108 -5.15 10.84 -10.77
N ILE A 109 -5.86 10.56 -9.69
CA ILE A 109 -5.37 10.67 -8.31
C ILE A 109 -5.58 9.41 -7.48
N VAL A 110 -4.72 9.24 -6.47
CA VAL A 110 -4.74 8.09 -5.56
C VAL A 110 -4.37 8.45 -4.11
N ALA A 111 -4.78 7.58 -3.19
CA ALA A 111 -4.27 7.47 -1.82
C ALA A 111 -3.47 6.17 -1.64
N LEU A 112 -2.43 6.20 -0.80
CA LEU A 112 -1.58 5.04 -0.51
C LEU A 112 -1.74 4.60 0.93
N SER A 113 -1.69 3.28 1.20
CA SER A 113 -1.56 2.74 2.57
C SER A 113 -0.47 3.45 3.37
N THR A 114 -0.65 3.61 4.68
CA THR A 114 0.25 4.37 5.58
C THR A 114 1.74 4.13 5.34
N GLY A 115 2.16 2.86 5.24
CA GLY A 115 3.57 2.53 5.02
C GLY A 115 4.12 2.99 3.67
N TRP A 116 3.29 2.97 2.61
CA TRP A 116 3.65 3.48 1.28
C TRP A 116 3.49 5.00 1.16
N TYR A 117 2.54 5.60 1.89
CA TYR A 117 2.42 7.05 2.00
C TYR A 117 3.70 7.67 2.58
N ASP A 118 4.35 6.96 3.51
CA ASP A 118 5.68 7.27 4.06
C ASP A 118 5.76 8.70 4.58
N ARG A 119 4.84 9.06 5.48
CA ARG A 119 4.75 10.40 6.11
C ARG A 119 4.75 11.52 5.06
N GLY A 120 3.99 11.33 3.99
CA GLY A 120 3.85 12.29 2.90
C GLY A 120 5.07 12.39 1.97
N LYS A 121 6.08 11.52 2.06
CA LYS A 121 7.22 11.56 1.11
C LYS A 121 6.81 11.37 -0.34
N ARG A 122 5.64 10.77 -0.60
CA ARG A 122 5.05 10.62 -1.93
C ARG A 122 4.01 11.69 -2.28
N CYS A 123 3.70 12.61 -1.37
CA CYS A 123 2.69 13.63 -1.62
C CYS A 123 2.95 14.44 -2.87
N LEU A 124 1.90 14.59 -3.68
CA LEU A 124 1.87 15.32 -4.95
C LEU A 124 2.88 14.81 -5.99
N LYS A 125 3.50 13.65 -5.74
CA LYS A 125 4.33 12.93 -6.71
C LYS A 125 3.46 11.94 -7.48
N PHE A 126 3.97 11.54 -8.63
CA PHE A 126 3.30 10.58 -9.49
C PHE A 126 3.79 9.17 -9.21
N ILE A 127 2.90 8.21 -9.35
CA ILE A 127 3.21 6.79 -9.47
C ILE A 127 2.74 6.27 -10.82
N ASN A 128 3.40 5.22 -11.30
CA ASN A 128 2.95 4.45 -12.45
C ASN A 128 2.15 3.24 -11.96
N ILE A 129 0.91 3.11 -12.38
CA ILE A 129 0.02 1.99 -12.03
C ILE A 129 -0.16 1.12 -13.28
N ARG A 130 -0.05 -0.19 -13.12
CA ARG A 130 -0.24 -1.20 -14.16
C ARG A 130 -1.28 -2.21 -13.70
N GLY A 131 -2.34 -2.36 -14.49
CA GLY A 131 -3.45 -3.25 -14.21
C GLY A 131 -4.28 -3.45 -15.48
N ASN A 132 -4.98 -4.58 -15.58
CA ASN A 132 -5.85 -4.89 -16.73
C ASN A 132 -5.17 -4.70 -18.11
N GLY A 133 -3.89 -5.06 -18.21
CA GLY A 133 -3.08 -4.89 -19.43
C GLY A 133 -2.72 -3.44 -19.80
N ARG A 134 -3.13 -2.44 -19.00
CA ARG A 134 -2.90 -1.02 -19.24
C ARG A 134 -1.96 -0.40 -18.20
N ARG A 135 -1.51 0.83 -18.50
CA ARG A 135 -0.73 1.66 -17.58
C ARG A 135 -1.34 3.05 -17.49
N VAL A 136 -1.42 3.57 -16.27
CA VAL A 136 -1.83 4.95 -15.98
C VAL A 136 -0.82 5.60 -15.04
N ARG A 137 -0.62 6.91 -15.17
CA ARG A 137 0.19 7.71 -14.26
C ARG A 137 -0.75 8.53 -13.39
N ALA A 138 -0.66 8.40 -12.08
CA ALA A 138 -1.56 9.04 -11.13
C ALA A 138 -0.80 9.78 -10.03
N LYS A 139 -1.36 10.89 -9.54
CA LYS A 139 -0.79 11.74 -8.49
C LYS A 139 -1.25 11.24 -7.12
N VAL A 140 -0.33 11.07 -6.18
CA VAL A 140 -0.66 10.75 -4.79
C VAL A 140 -1.14 12.02 -4.10
N VAL A 141 -2.37 12.00 -3.58
CA VAL A 141 -2.98 13.15 -2.89
C VAL A 141 -3.32 12.88 -1.44
N ASP A 142 -3.39 11.61 -1.03
CA ASP A 142 -3.94 11.27 0.27
C ASP A 142 -3.30 10.01 0.89
N GLU A 143 -3.60 9.79 2.17
CA GLU A 143 -3.25 8.59 2.92
C GLU A 143 -4.46 7.67 3.09
N CYS A 144 -4.28 6.38 2.79
CA CYS A 144 -5.20 5.33 3.22
C CYS A 144 -4.75 4.82 4.58
N VAL A 145 -5.29 5.41 5.65
CA VAL A 145 -4.84 5.15 7.02
C VAL A 145 -5.03 3.68 7.38
N SER A 146 -3.93 2.95 7.56
CA SER A 146 -3.90 1.54 7.97
C SER A 146 -3.49 1.37 9.43
N SER A 147 -2.96 2.41 10.08
CA SER A 147 -2.49 2.38 11.47
C SER A 147 -3.59 2.50 12.52
N GLY A 148 -4.83 2.79 12.11
CA GLY A 148 -5.97 3.00 13.01
C GLY A 148 -7.31 3.00 12.27
N GLY A 149 -8.40 3.03 13.04
CA GLY A 149 -9.78 2.97 12.52
C GLY A 149 -10.78 2.73 13.66
N CYS A 150 -12.05 2.52 13.33
CA CYS A 150 -13.10 2.16 14.28
C CYS A 150 -13.29 3.13 15.47
N ASP A 151 -12.89 4.39 15.31
CA ASP A 151 -12.98 5.42 16.32
C ASP A 151 -13.63 6.71 15.76
N GLY A 152 -13.82 7.70 16.63
CA GLY A 152 -14.43 8.97 16.24
C GLY A 152 -13.62 9.80 15.25
N GLY A 153 -12.29 9.65 15.21
CA GLY A 153 -11.40 10.34 14.26
C GLY A 153 -11.52 9.78 12.85
N HIS A 154 -11.82 8.48 12.74
CA HIS A 154 -11.98 7.77 11.47
C HIS A 154 -13.45 7.55 11.08
N ASN A 155 -14.38 8.27 11.72
CA ASN A 155 -15.83 8.11 11.52
C ASN A 155 -16.31 6.65 11.67
N TYR A 156 -15.66 5.88 12.54
CA TYR A 156 -15.92 4.46 12.79
C TYR A 156 -15.82 3.55 11.55
N ARG A 157 -15.06 3.98 10.54
CA ARG A 157 -14.71 3.15 9.38
C ARG A 157 -13.52 2.23 9.73
N PRO A 158 -13.44 1.03 9.12
CA PRO A 158 -12.34 0.10 9.37
C PRO A 158 -11.00 0.65 8.88
N PRO A 159 -9.87 0.21 9.50
CA PRO A 159 -8.54 0.54 9.01
C PRO A 159 -8.36 0.07 7.56
N CYS A 160 -7.56 0.81 6.80
CA CYS A 160 -7.13 0.39 5.48
C CYS A 160 -6.18 -0.83 5.56
N GLY A 161 -6.14 -1.66 4.52
CA GLY A 161 -5.09 -2.66 4.38
C GLY A 161 -3.73 -2.01 4.09
N ASN A 162 -2.64 -2.72 4.35
CA ASN A 162 -1.26 -2.23 4.12
C ASN A 162 -0.75 -2.38 2.67
N THR A 163 -1.58 -2.90 1.77
CA THR A 163 -1.25 -3.15 0.36
C THR A 163 -2.25 -2.49 -0.60
N ILE A 164 -2.87 -1.40 -0.17
CA ILE A 164 -3.99 -0.75 -0.86
C ILE A 164 -3.52 0.52 -1.58
N VAL A 165 -4.00 0.69 -2.81
CA VAL A 165 -4.03 1.96 -3.54
C VAL A 165 -5.49 2.33 -3.74
N ARG A 166 -5.99 3.33 -3.02
CA ARG A 166 -7.34 3.86 -3.24
C ARG A 166 -7.27 4.83 -4.41
N ALA A 167 -8.15 4.68 -5.39
CA ALA A 167 -8.06 5.43 -6.63
C ALA A 167 -9.41 5.99 -7.05
N SER A 168 -9.35 7.18 -7.64
CA SER A 168 -10.47 7.86 -8.29
C SER A 168 -11.03 7.03 -9.44
N LYS A 169 -12.30 7.25 -9.78
CA LYS A 169 -12.95 6.62 -10.94
C LYS A 169 -12.16 6.84 -12.24
N ALA A 170 -11.52 8.01 -12.42
CA ALA A 170 -10.72 8.28 -13.60
C ALA A 170 -9.53 7.32 -13.77
N VAL A 171 -8.88 6.92 -12.68
CA VAL A 171 -7.79 5.93 -12.71
C VAL A 171 -8.32 4.56 -13.15
N TRP A 172 -9.48 4.16 -12.64
CA TRP A 172 -10.14 2.91 -13.03
C TRP A 172 -10.53 2.90 -14.52
N SER A 173 -11.18 3.98 -14.99
CA SER A 173 -11.53 4.14 -16.41
C SER A 173 -10.30 4.14 -17.30
N ALA A 174 -9.20 4.79 -16.90
CA ALA A 174 -7.95 4.81 -17.66
C ALA A 174 -7.28 3.42 -17.76
N LEU A 175 -7.42 2.59 -16.73
CA LEU A 175 -7.04 1.18 -16.76
C LEU A 175 -8.01 0.31 -17.59
N GLY A 176 -9.09 0.90 -18.13
CA GLY A 176 -10.02 0.23 -19.04
C GLY A 176 -10.82 -0.89 -18.39
N VAL A 177 -11.04 -0.78 -17.07
CA VAL A 177 -11.86 -1.72 -16.31
C VAL A 177 -13.32 -1.28 -16.43
N ASP A 178 -14.21 -2.23 -16.69
CA ASP A 178 -15.65 -1.96 -16.73
C ASP A 178 -16.16 -1.53 -15.35
N GLU A 179 -17.03 -0.53 -15.29
CA GLU A 179 -17.57 0.03 -14.02
C GLU A 179 -18.24 -1.02 -13.14
N THR A 180 -18.86 -2.05 -13.73
CA THR A 180 -19.48 -3.15 -12.98
C THR A 180 -18.46 -4.02 -12.24
N GLN A 181 -17.18 -3.86 -12.52
CA GLN A 181 -16.06 -4.61 -11.95
C GLN A 181 -15.18 -3.78 -11.01
N TRP A 182 -15.57 -2.55 -10.68
CA TRP A 182 -14.81 -1.65 -9.80
C TRP A 182 -14.97 -2.00 -8.32
N ASN A 183 -14.49 -3.19 -7.95
CA ASN A 183 -14.42 -3.63 -6.56
C ASN A 183 -12.96 -3.67 -6.08
N ILE A 184 -12.22 -4.69 -6.51
CA ILE A 184 -10.80 -4.87 -6.20
C ILE A 184 -10.09 -5.31 -7.48
N LEU A 185 -8.99 -4.65 -7.82
CA LEU A 185 -8.13 -5.04 -8.93
C LEU A 185 -6.69 -5.24 -8.45
N GLY A 186 -6.11 -6.42 -8.72
CA GLY A 186 -4.69 -6.64 -8.53
C GLY A 186 -3.87 -5.80 -9.52
N ILE A 187 -2.95 -4.99 -9.01
CA ILE A 187 -2.09 -4.09 -9.78
C ILE A 187 -0.63 -4.24 -9.41
N HIS A 188 0.24 -3.70 -10.27
CA HIS A 188 1.61 -3.36 -9.90
C HIS A 188 1.81 -1.85 -10.00
N TRP A 189 2.54 -1.27 -9.06
CA TRP A 189 2.90 0.14 -9.11
C TRP A 189 4.38 0.39 -8.84
N SER A 190 4.86 1.55 -9.25
CA SER A 190 6.20 2.07 -8.95
C SER A 190 6.14 3.58 -8.81
N ASP A 191 7.13 4.16 -8.11
CA ASP A 191 7.41 5.59 -8.23
C ASP A 191 7.63 5.94 -9.72
N ALA A 192 7.25 7.16 -10.14
CA ALA A 192 7.31 7.62 -11.53
C ALA A 192 8.54 8.44 -11.86
#